data_AF-A0A938CZ97-F1
#
_entry.id   AF-A0A938CZ97-F1
#
_cell.length_a   1.000
_cell.length_b   1.000
_cell.length_c   1.000
_cell.angle_alpha   90.00
_cell.angle_beta   90.00
_cell.angle_gamma   90.00
#
_symmetry.space_group_name_H-M   'P 1'
#
loop_
_entity.id
_entity.type
_entity.pdbx_description
1 polymer ?
#
loop_
_entity_poly.entity_id
_entity_poly.type
_entity_poly.pdbx_seq_one_letter_code
_entity_poly.pdbx_strand_id
1 'polypeptide(L)'
;MGAAASSDLLRTPLHALHRELGARMVPFAGYDMPVQYPAGIIAEHRHTRGAASLFDVSHMGQATLRAAADGDAAAAFERLVPGDIAGLAPGQMRYTLLLAPDGGIRDDLIAMRPADGAADRLHLVVNAATKDADVAHMAAALGGRATIERHDDRALLALQGPRAAAVMARL
;
A
#
# COMPACT_ATOMS: atom_id res chain seq x y z
N MET A 1 2.25 -25.09 -7.95
CA MET A 1 2.16 -23.91 -8.84
C MET A 1 3.56 -23.61 -9.33
N GLY A 2 3.75 -23.61 -10.65
CA GLY A 2 5.07 -23.58 -11.28
C GLY A 2 5.84 -22.29 -11.01
N ALA A 3 7.14 -22.41 -10.80
CA ALA A 3 8.06 -21.29 -10.75
C ALA A 3 8.01 -20.55 -12.09
N ALA A 4 7.51 -19.32 -12.09
CA ALA A 4 7.69 -18.43 -13.22
C ALA A 4 9.19 -18.20 -13.46
N ALA A 5 9.61 -18.29 -14.71
CA ALA A 5 11.00 -18.06 -15.10
C ALA A 5 11.45 -16.63 -14.74
N SER A 6 12.71 -16.52 -14.32
CA SER A 6 13.37 -15.36 -13.68
C SER A 6 13.55 -14.10 -14.54
N SER A 7 12.95 -13.96 -15.73
CA SER A 7 13.41 -12.93 -16.67
C SER A 7 12.90 -11.51 -16.45
N ASP A 8 11.76 -11.26 -15.78
CA ASP A 8 11.17 -9.91 -15.71
C ASP A 8 10.50 -9.56 -14.36
N LEU A 9 11.16 -9.83 -13.23
CA LEU A 9 10.68 -9.32 -11.95
C LEU A 9 10.87 -7.81 -11.84
N LEU A 10 9.81 -7.12 -11.39
CA LEU A 10 9.85 -5.70 -11.08
C LEU A 10 10.78 -5.44 -9.89
N ARG A 11 11.34 -4.22 -9.80
CA ARG A 11 12.26 -3.82 -8.73
C ARG A 11 11.74 -2.58 -8.02
N THR A 12 11.88 -2.55 -6.70
CA THR A 12 11.60 -1.34 -5.92
C THR A 12 12.76 -0.33 -6.06
N PRO A 13 12.54 0.96 -5.74
CA PRO A 13 13.61 1.95 -5.74
C PRO A 13 14.81 1.59 -4.85
N LEU A 14 14.59 0.80 -3.78
CA LEU A 14 15.64 0.38 -2.85
C LEU A 14 16.28 -0.97 -3.20
N HIS A 15 15.99 -1.54 -4.37
CA HIS A 15 16.52 -2.85 -4.79
C HIS A 15 18.05 -2.96 -4.69
N ALA A 16 18.77 -1.94 -5.16
CA ALA A 16 20.24 -1.93 -5.11
C ALA A 16 20.75 -1.95 -3.65
N LEU A 17 20.12 -1.18 -2.76
CA LEU A 17 20.46 -1.14 -1.34
C LEU A 17 20.20 -2.50 -0.66
N HIS A 18 19.10 -3.18 -0.99
CA HIS A 18 18.83 -4.52 -0.45
C HIS A 18 19.94 -5.51 -0.79
N ARG A 19 20.45 -5.47 -2.03
CA ARG A 19 21.56 -6.33 -2.47
C ARG A 19 22.86 -5.98 -1.76
N GLU A 20 23.15 -4.69 -1.61
CA GLU A 20 24.32 -4.20 -0.88
C GLU A 20 24.32 -4.70 0.58
N LEU A 21 23.17 -4.67 1.24
CA LEU A 21 22.98 -5.14 2.62
C LEU A 21 22.93 -6.67 2.76
N GLY A 22 23.16 -7.43 1.68
CA GLY A 22 23.20 -8.89 1.70
C GLY A 22 21.83 -9.54 1.88
N ALA A 23 20.74 -8.88 1.45
CA ALA A 23 19.43 -9.48 1.51
C ALA A 23 19.32 -10.71 0.59
N ARG A 24 18.62 -11.73 1.07
CA ARG A 24 18.16 -12.84 0.25
C ARG A 24 16.94 -12.37 -0.54
N MET A 25 17.11 -12.19 -1.84
CA MET A 25 16.05 -11.75 -2.74
C MET A 25 15.22 -12.93 -3.25
N VAL A 26 13.90 -12.77 -3.33
CA VAL A 26 12.96 -13.79 -3.81
C VAL A 26 11.84 -13.17 -4.67
N PRO A 27 11.26 -13.94 -5.61
CA PRO A 27 10.04 -13.53 -6.30
C PRO A 27 8.87 -13.41 -5.31
N PHE A 28 8.28 -12.22 -5.21
CA PHE A 28 7.09 -11.97 -4.39
C PHE A 28 6.17 -10.97 -5.08
N ALA A 29 4.91 -11.37 -5.34
CA ALA A 29 3.91 -10.52 -6.00
C ALA A 29 4.38 -9.86 -7.32
N GLY A 30 5.22 -10.55 -8.10
CA GLY A 30 5.80 -10.01 -9.36
C GLY A 30 7.03 -9.11 -9.18
N TYR A 31 7.50 -8.92 -7.95
CA TYR A 31 8.70 -8.15 -7.62
C TYR A 31 9.85 -9.04 -7.14
N ASP A 32 11.08 -8.58 -7.32
CA ASP A 32 12.28 -9.15 -6.69
C ASP A 32 12.49 -8.47 -5.32
N MET A 33 12.06 -9.12 -4.24
CA MET A 33 11.93 -8.54 -2.90
C MET A 33 12.85 -9.22 -1.88
N PRO A 34 13.39 -8.49 -0.88
CA PRO A 34 14.13 -9.08 0.23
C PRO A 34 13.21 -9.93 1.13
N VAL A 35 13.52 -11.22 1.31
CA VAL A 35 12.81 -12.08 2.29
C VAL A 35 13.44 -12.02 3.69
N GLN A 36 14.76 -11.81 3.75
CA GLN A 36 15.53 -11.66 4.98
C GLN A 36 16.94 -11.10 4.67
N TYR A 37 17.61 -10.56 5.68
CA TYR A 37 18.99 -10.10 5.73
C TYR A 37 19.88 -11.13 6.46
N PRO A 38 21.22 -10.95 6.52
CA PRO A 38 22.14 -11.99 6.99
C PRO A 38 21.87 -12.56 8.39
N ALA A 39 21.26 -11.79 9.29
CA ALA A 39 20.90 -12.25 10.64
C ALA A 39 19.71 -13.24 10.66
N GLY A 40 18.91 -13.29 9.59
CA GLY A 40 17.77 -14.19 9.40
C GLY A 40 16.45 -13.69 10.01
N ILE A 41 15.34 -14.28 9.53
CA ILE A 41 13.95 -13.86 9.85
C ILE A 41 13.67 -13.81 11.35
N ILE A 42 14.16 -14.78 12.12
CA ILE A 42 13.92 -14.83 13.57
C ILE A 42 14.60 -13.66 14.28
N ALA A 43 15.81 -13.27 13.86
CA ALA A 43 16.51 -12.13 14.42
C ALA A 43 15.80 -10.82 14.07
N GLU A 44 15.36 -10.64 12.82
CA GLU A 44 14.58 -9.47 12.37
C GLU A 44 13.25 -9.33 13.12
N HIS A 45 12.53 -10.44 13.31
CA HIS A 45 11.29 -10.45 14.07
C HIS A 45 11.53 -9.97 15.51
N ARG A 46 12.52 -10.56 16.19
CA ARG A 46 12.90 -10.16 17.57
C ARG A 46 13.37 -8.72 17.63
N HIS A 47 14.15 -8.26 16.65
CA HIS A 47 14.60 -6.87 16.57
C HIS A 47 13.43 -5.90 16.43
N THR A 48 12.48 -6.18 15.54
CA THR A 48 11.28 -5.35 15.34
C THR A 48 10.45 -5.26 16.62
N ARG A 49 10.33 -6.38 17.36
CA ARG A 49 9.59 -6.41 18.63
C ARG A 49 10.30 -5.70 19.78
N GLY A 50 11.64 -5.73 19.82
CA GLY A 50 12.44 -5.11 20.89
C GLY A 50 12.96 -3.70 20.60
N ALA A 51 12.98 -3.27 19.34
CA ALA A 51 13.63 -2.04 18.89
C ALA A 51 12.84 -1.33 17.77
N ALA A 52 13.44 -1.08 16.61
CA ALA A 52 12.79 -0.50 15.45
C ALA A 52 13.40 -1.08 14.17
N SER A 53 12.56 -1.47 13.22
CA SER A 53 12.95 -2.02 11.93
C SER A 53 12.31 -1.20 10.81
N LEU A 54 13.02 -1.08 9.69
CA LEU A 54 12.53 -0.45 8.48
C LEU A 54 12.20 -1.53 7.45
N PHE A 55 11.02 -1.45 6.86
CA PHE A 55 10.55 -2.36 5.83
C PHE A 55 10.31 -1.59 4.52
N ASP A 56 10.85 -2.10 3.42
CA ASP A 56 10.50 -1.65 2.08
C ASP A 56 9.21 -2.33 1.63
N VAL A 57 8.12 -1.57 1.64
CA VAL A 57 6.80 -2.00 1.16
C VAL A 57 6.39 -1.28 -0.12
N SER A 58 7.36 -0.76 -0.89
CA SER A 58 7.14 0.00 -2.13
C SER A 58 6.49 -0.82 -3.25
N HIS A 59 6.44 -2.14 -3.13
CA HIS A 59 5.76 -3.03 -4.07
C HIS A 59 4.22 -2.91 -4.00
N MET A 60 3.68 -2.44 -2.87
CA MET A 60 2.26 -2.15 -2.68
C MET A 60 1.76 -1.12 -3.71
N GLY A 61 0.51 -1.24 -4.15
CA GLY A 61 -0.08 -0.28 -5.07
C GLY A 61 -0.43 1.01 -4.33
N GLN A 62 0.21 2.11 -4.69
CA GLN A 62 -0.09 3.44 -4.16
C GLN A 62 -0.94 4.19 -5.18
N ALA A 63 -2.04 4.79 -4.73
CA ALA A 63 -2.92 5.55 -5.62
C ALA A 63 -3.55 6.76 -4.94
N THR A 64 -4.03 7.70 -5.74
CA THR A 64 -4.91 8.77 -5.29
C THR A 64 -6.24 8.66 -6.03
N LEU A 65 -7.32 8.52 -5.27
CA LEU A 65 -8.67 8.62 -5.80
C LEU A 65 -9.05 10.10 -5.77
N ARG A 66 -9.47 10.65 -6.91
CA ARG A 66 -9.89 12.05 -7.05
C ARG A 66 -11.35 12.10 -7.47
N ALA A 67 -12.18 12.80 -6.72
CA ALA A 67 -13.56 13.04 -7.11
C ALA A 67 -13.62 13.84 -8.42
N ALA A 68 -14.72 13.67 -9.16
CA ALA A 68 -15.09 14.62 -10.20
C ALA A 68 -15.32 16.02 -9.61
N ALA A 69 -15.36 17.05 -10.45
CA ALA A 69 -15.53 18.44 -10.02
C ALA A 69 -16.68 18.60 -9.01
N ASP A 70 -16.41 19.32 -7.92
CA ASP A 70 -17.31 19.58 -6.78
C ASP A 70 -17.81 18.31 -6.03
N GLY A 71 -17.19 17.15 -6.29
CA GLY A 71 -17.51 15.89 -5.64
C GLY A 71 -16.72 15.61 -4.35
N ASP A 72 -17.21 14.66 -3.57
CA ASP A 72 -16.53 14.13 -2.38
C ASP A 72 -15.96 12.74 -2.67
N ALA A 73 -14.64 12.60 -2.53
CA ALA A 73 -13.93 11.36 -2.78
C ALA A 73 -14.36 10.24 -1.81
N ALA A 74 -14.69 10.56 -0.56
CA ALA A 74 -15.20 9.59 0.40
C ALA A 74 -16.55 9.04 -0.01
N ALA A 75 -17.49 9.92 -0.40
CA ALA A 75 -18.82 9.51 -0.83
C ALA A 75 -18.79 8.66 -2.12
N ALA A 76 -17.85 8.93 -3.02
CA ALA A 76 -17.63 8.10 -4.20
C ALA A 76 -17.06 6.72 -3.82
N PHE A 77 -16.11 6.70 -2.88
CA PHE A 77 -15.38 5.50 -2.51
C PHE A 77 -16.17 4.53 -1.61
N GLU A 78 -17.01 5.02 -0.71
CA GLU A 78 -17.92 4.22 0.14
C GLU A 78 -18.92 3.36 -0.65
N ARG A 79 -19.10 3.61 -1.94
CA ARG A 79 -19.88 2.72 -2.82
C ARG A 79 -19.18 1.38 -3.06
N LEU A 80 -17.88 1.30 -2.80
CA LEU A 80 -17.03 0.15 -3.09
C LEU A 80 -16.58 -0.59 -1.83
N VAL A 81 -16.71 0.05 -0.66
CA VAL A 81 -16.14 -0.42 0.60
C VAL A 81 -17.15 -0.28 1.75
N PRO A 82 -17.13 -1.17 2.76
CA PRO A 82 -18.07 -1.10 3.88
C PRO A 82 -17.61 -0.15 5.00
N GLY A 83 -16.35 0.30 4.98
CA GLY A 83 -15.82 1.23 5.97
C GLY A 83 -16.41 2.63 5.80
N ASP A 84 -16.78 3.27 6.90
CA ASP A 84 -17.09 4.71 6.94
C ASP A 84 -15.82 5.49 6.56
N ILE A 85 -15.76 6.15 5.42
CA ILE A 85 -14.63 6.97 4.95
C ILE A 85 -14.94 8.45 5.13
N ALA A 86 -16.21 8.84 5.04
CA ALA A 86 -16.66 10.20 5.28
C ALA A 86 -16.26 10.67 6.69
N GLY A 87 -16.35 9.79 7.69
CA GLY A 87 -15.97 10.03 9.08
C GLY A 87 -14.46 10.05 9.37
N LEU A 88 -13.57 9.87 8.38
CA LEU A 88 -12.12 10.08 8.58
C LEU A 88 -11.83 11.56 8.82
N ALA A 89 -11.17 11.91 9.93
CA ALA A 89 -10.61 13.24 10.12
C ALA A 89 -9.36 13.45 9.23
N PRO A 90 -8.95 14.71 8.97
CA PRO A 90 -7.72 14.99 8.22
C PRO A 90 -6.51 14.23 8.78
N GLY A 91 -5.72 13.61 7.89
CA GLY A 91 -4.53 12.85 8.24
C GLY A 91 -4.80 11.46 8.83
N GLN A 92 -6.06 11.08 9.03
CA GLN A 92 -6.40 9.73 9.49
C GLN A 92 -6.51 8.74 8.33
N MET A 93 -6.27 7.48 8.68
CA MET A 93 -6.39 6.35 7.77
C MET A 93 -7.31 5.28 8.35
N ARG A 94 -7.92 4.50 7.47
CA ARG A 94 -8.80 3.39 7.82
C ARG A 94 -8.52 2.21 6.91
N TYR A 95 -8.35 1.05 7.53
CA TYR A 95 -8.37 -0.24 6.87
C TYR A 95 -9.81 -0.59 6.51
N THR A 96 -10.04 -1.10 5.30
CA THR A 96 -11.36 -1.46 4.79
C THR A 96 -11.25 -2.58 3.76
N LEU A 97 -12.40 -3.11 3.35
CA LEU A 97 -12.52 -4.19 2.37
C LEU A 97 -13.03 -3.63 1.04
N LEU A 98 -12.46 -4.07 -0.07
CA LEU A 98 -12.98 -3.82 -1.40
C LEU A 98 -13.99 -4.91 -1.75
N LEU A 99 -15.24 -4.52 -2.03
CA LEU A 99 -16.32 -5.47 -2.27
C LEU A 99 -16.55 -5.70 -3.77
N ALA A 100 -16.93 -6.94 -4.09
CA ALA A 100 -17.53 -7.31 -5.36
C ALA A 100 -19.04 -6.96 -5.38
N PRO A 101 -19.69 -6.89 -6.57
CA PRO A 101 -21.10 -6.51 -6.67
C PRO A 101 -22.08 -7.44 -5.94
N ASP A 102 -21.69 -8.69 -5.69
CA ASP A 102 -22.45 -9.67 -4.92
C ASP A 102 -22.24 -9.57 -3.39
N GLY A 103 -21.44 -8.58 -2.95
CA GLY A 103 -21.07 -8.37 -1.55
C GLY A 103 -19.89 -9.22 -1.08
N GLY A 104 -19.30 -10.06 -1.94
CA GLY A 104 -18.10 -10.82 -1.62
C GLY A 104 -16.87 -9.91 -1.41
N ILE A 105 -15.94 -10.34 -0.56
CA ILE A 105 -14.67 -9.64 -0.36
C ILE A 105 -13.77 -9.93 -1.57
N ARG A 106 -13.30 -8.86 -2.21
CA ARG A 106 -12.42 -8.91 -3.36
C ARG A 106 -10.96 -8.74 -2.95
N ASP A 107 -10.70 -7.73 -2.11
CA ASP A 107 -9.41 -7.51 -1.47
C ASP A 107 -9.57 -6.63 -0.22
N ASP A 108 -8.49 -6.34 0.48
CA ASP A 108 -8.41 -5.32 1.52
C ASP A 108 -7.44 -4.18 1.16
N LEU A 109 -7.65 -3.01 1.76
CA LEU A 109 -6.81 -1.83 1.49
C LEU A 109 -6.85 -0.83 2.65
N ILE A 110 -5.93 0.12 2.61
CA ILE A 110 -5.95 1.31 3.48
C ILE A 110 -6.35 2.54 2.66
N ALA A 111 -7.33 3.28 3.18
CA ALA A 111 -7.71 4.60 2.66
C ALA A 111 -7.37 5.68 3.69
N MET A 112 -6.83 6.80 3.23
CA MET A 112 -6.40 7.92 4.06
C MET A 112 -6.98 9.23 3.56
N ARG A 113 -7.49 10.03 4.50
CA ARG A 113 -7.83 11.44 4.24
C ARG A 113 -6.56 12.27 4.27
N PRO A 114 -6.29 13.09 3.24
CA PRO A 114 -5.16 14.01 3.24
C PRO A 114 -5.08 14.85 4.52
N ALA A 115 -3.86 15.16 4.96
CA ALA A 115 -3.63 15.94 6.18
C ALA A 115 -4.14 17.39 6.08
N ASP A 116 -4.20 17.95 4.87
CA ASP A 116 -4.79 19.27 4.59
C ASP A 116 -6.33 19.26 4.62
N GLY A 117 -6.95 18.10 4.83
CA GLY A 117 -8.39 17.94 4.97
C GLY A 117 -9.19 18.04 3.68
N ALA A 118 -8.52 18.02 2.51
CA ALA A 118 -9.19 18.13 1.23
C ALA A 118 -10.22 16.98 1.03
N ALA A 119 -11.43 17.33 0.61
CA ALA A 119 -12.51 16.37 0.35
C ALA A 119 -12.50 15.82 -1.09
N ASP A 120 -11.75 16.47 -1.98
CA ASP A 120 -11.67 16.12 -3.40
C ASP A 120 -10.85 14.85 -3.67
N ARG A 121 -10.12 14.33 -2.67
CA ARG A 121 -9.25 13.17 -2.86
C ARG A 121 -9.04 12.32 -1.61
N LEU A 122 -8.66 11.07 -1.85
CA LEU A 122 -8.15 10.12 -0.86
C LEU A 122 -6.83 9.52 -1.33
N HIS A 123 -5.97 9.16 -0.40
CA HIS A 123 -4.80 8.31 -0.68
C HIS A 123 -5.14 6.86 -0.37
N LEU A 124 -4.81 5.96 -1.30
CA LEU A 124 -5.10 4.53 -1.19
C LEU A 124 -3.80 3.73 -1.24
N VAL A 125 -3.75 2.65 -0.46
CA VAL A 125 -2.71 1.61 -0.53
C VAL A 125 -3.39 0.26 -0.70
N VAL A 126 -3.19 -0.39 -1.85
CA VAL A 126 -3.75 -1.69 -2.24
C VAL A 126 -2.66 -2.77 -2.30
N ASN A 127 -3.04 -4.05 -2.20
CA ASN A 127 -2.08 -5.14 -2.17
C ASN A 127 -1.30 -5.29 -3.48
N ALA A 128 -0.03 -5.65 -3.36
CA ALA A 128 0.89 -5.69 -4.49
C ALA A 128 0.46 -6.67 -5.59
N ALA A 129 -0.08 -7.84 -5.22
CA ALA A 129 -0.42 -8.90 -6.17
C ALA A 129 -1.69 -8.64 -6.98
N THR A 130 -2.58 -7.78 -6.46
CA THR A 130 -3.94 -7.54 -6.97
C THR A 130 -4.13 -6.10 -7.47
N LYS A 131 -3.20 -5.18 -7.19
CA LYS A 131 -3.32 -3.75 -7.48
C LYS A 131 -3.82 -3.40 -8.89
N ASP A 132 -3.36 -4.10 -9.92
CA ASP A 132 -3.79 -3.80 -11.30
C ASP A 132 -5.28 -4.14 -11.49
N ALA A 133 -5.71 -5.29 -10.96
CA ALA A 133 -7.09 -5.73 -11.01
C ALA A 133 -8.01 -4.88 -10.13
N ASP A 134 -7.54 -4.47 -8.95
CA ASP A 134 -8.31 -3.65 -8.02
C ASP A 134 -8.48 -2.23 -8.54
N VAL A 135 -7.43 -1.62 -9.09
CA VAL A 135 -7.51 -0.29 -9.73
C VAL A 135 -8.49 -0.34 -10.90
N ALA A 136 -8.44 -1.37 -11.74
CA ALA A 136 -9.38 -1.54 -12.84
C ALA A 136 -10.83 -1.71 -12.35
N HIS A 137 -11.05 -2.54 -11.32
CA HIS A 137 -12.37 -2.75 -10.72
C HIS A 137 -12.94 -1.45 -10.14
N MET A 138 -12.14 -0.74 -9.33
CA MET A 138 -12.56 0.53 -8.75
C MET A 138 -12.84 1.56 -9.85
N ALA A 139 -11.97 1.71 -10.85
CA ALA A 139 -12.18 2.67 -11.94
C ALA A 139 -13.48 2.42 -12.71
N ALA A 140 -13.78 1.14 -13.00
CA ALA A 140 -15.04 0.76 -13.65
C ALA A 140 -16.26 1.06 -12.76
N ALA A 141 -16.20 0.72 -11.48
CA ALA A 141 -17.32 0.87 -10.55
C ALA A 141 -17.60 2.33 -10.14
N LEU A 142 -16.57 3.18 -10.14
CA LEU A 142 -16.72 4.63 -9.88
C LEU A 142 -17.53 5.32 -10.97
N GLY A 143 -17.50 4.81 -12.22
CA GLY A 143 -18.37 5.27 -13.31
C GLY A 143 -18.27 6.77 -13.58
N GLY A 144 -17.06 7.33 -13.52
CA GLY A 144 -16.80 8.76 -13.74
C GLY A 144 -17.05 9.68 -12.54
N ARG A 145 -17.55 9.18 -11.41
CA ARG A 145 -17.69 9.98 -10.17
C ARG A 145 -16.35 10.33 -9.53
N ALA A 146 -15.33 9.52 -9.80
CA ALA A 146 -13.96 9.72 -9.40
C ALA A 146 -13.01 9.01 -10.37
N THR A 147 -11.76 9.45 -10.40
CA THR A 147 -10.65 8.83 -11.13
C THR A 147 -9.62 8.28 -10.16
N ILE A 148 -8.83 7.30 -10.59
CA ILE A 148 -7.73 6.74 -9.81
C ILE A 148 -6.43 7.03 -10.54
N GLU A 149 -5.55 7.78 -9.87
CA GLU A 149 -4.19 8.09 -10.29
C GLU A 149 -3.22 7.16 -9.55
N ARG A 150 -2.48 6.32 -10.28
CA ARG A 150 -1.45 5.44 -9.70
C ARG A 150 -0.15 6.19 -9.49
N HIS A 151 0.57 5.82 -8.43
CA HIS A 151 1.88 6.35 -8.07
C HIS A 151 2.93 5.23 -8.11
N ASP A 152 3.27 4.77 -9.31
CA ASP A 152 4.24 3.67 -9.51
C ASP A 152 5.71 4.12 -9.34
N ASP A 153 5.95 5.43 -9.19
CA ASP A 153 7.26 6.08 -9.02
C ASP A 153 7.61 6.37 -7.54
N ARG A 154 6.71 6.06 -6.60
CA ARG A 154 6.91 6.33 -5.17
C ARG A 154 7.45 5.13 -4.41
N ALA A 155 8.34 5.39 -3.46
CA ALA A 155 8.70 4.41 -2.43
C ALA A 155 7.71 4.48 -1.26
N LEU A 156 7.43 3.32 -0.65
CA LEU A 156 6.65 3.22 0.59
C LEU A 156 7.47 2.47 1.62
N LEU A 157 7.76 3.14 2.75
CA LEU A 157 8.57 2.59 3.82
C LEU A 157 7.75 2.48 5.10
N ALA A 158 7.84 1.35 5.78
CA ALA A 158 7.21 1.13 7.07
C ALA A 158 8.28 1.03 8.16
N LEU A 159 8.32 2.02 9.06
CA LEU A 159 9.15 2.00 10.26
C LEU A 159 8.32 1.44 11.43
N GLN A 160 8.73 0.29 11.96
CA GLN A 160 7.91 -0.51 12.89
C GLN A 160 8.70 -0.89 14.15
N GLY A 161 8.02 -0.94 15.30
CA GLY A 161 8.60 -1.36 16.58
C GLY A 161 8.48 -0.31 17.68
N PRO A 162 8.69 -0.67 18.96
CA PRO A 162 8.50 0.24 20.10
C PRO A 162 9.40 1.49 20.07
N ARG A 163 10.52 1.45 19.33
CA ARG A 163 11.43 2.59 19.16
C ARG A 163 11.18 3.40 17.89
N ALA A 164 10.19 3.04 17.07
CA ALA A 164 9.92 3.68 15.78
C ALA A 164 9.67 5.19 15.90
N ALA A 165 8.81 5.61 16.83
CA ALA A 165 8.50 7.02 17.04
C ALA A 165 9.76 7.84 17.42
N ALA A 166 10.61 7.29 18.28
CA ALA A 166 11.87 7.94 18.68
C ALA A 166 12.88 8.03 17.52
N VAL A 167 12.89 7.05 16.61
CA VAL A 167 13.69 7.10 15.38
C VAL A 167 13.13 8.16 14.43
N MET A 168 11.81 8.20 14.23
CA MET A 168 11.15 9.15 13.34
C MET A 168 11.34 10.61 13.79
N ALA A 169 11.29 10.89 15.10
CA ALA A 169 11.45 12.24 15.64
C ALA A 169 12.85 12.86 15.41
N ARG A 170 13.82 12.10 14.90
CA ARG A 170 15.17 12.58 14.58
C ARG A 170 15.35 13.00 13.12
N LEU A 171 14.36 12.72 12.28
CA LEU A 171 14.33 13.04 10.84
C LEU A 171 13.46 14.28 10.62
#